data_AF-A0A1J4KC50-F1
#
_entry.id   AF-A0A1J4KC50-F1
#
_cell.length_a   1.000
_cell.length_b   1.000
_cell.length_c   1.000
_cell.angle_alpha   90.00
_cell.angle_beta   90.00
_cell.angle_gamma   90.00
#
_symmetry.space_group_name_H-M   'P 1'
#
loop_
_entity.id
_entity.type
_entity.pdbx_description
1 polymer ?
#
loop_
_entity_poly.entity_id
_entity_poly.type
_entity_poly.pdbx_seq_one_letter_code
_entity_poly.pdbx_strand_id
1 'polypeptide(L)'
;MNFSTDQEEQFDWSIHGSPIITLDDSPMKFDFANQPSMLLMDAPPSDSFLLHDEDDLSLPAFPTLASKNEIKPTVLPELKNFNFNMITANYLNNYSPINNNNNTNSSIVNNNTGNLYSNSLNANSPNSNIINSIPETRSYVLPDIQVSKSPSSNQILFIMENMAKFANSKSKTEPLPPVHQIVSTEELEFESICNDKALTFNPKKLGFIPSKFWEDKTFTFGELLSNFFRRKSNSNNRFYHKLFNALKITEDDPFYSEYIGVEWVNKDVIRVDKRKFARLLGIKTIDGSLFHHQGNFPSHGFIELNTTNVTDLVSPEVLKDVDFDNVRLLIHQAGVFVKGCTEEVINDCKWINVRKGPQYYH
;
A
#
# COMPACT_ATOMS: atom_id res chain seq x y z
N MET A 1 -32.18 20.58 -39.41
CA MET A 1 -31.10 19.77 -40.03
C MET A 1 -30.65 18.78 -38.98
N ASN A 2 -31.04 17.52 -39.15
CA ASN A 2 -30.61 16.41 -38.31
C ASN A 2 -29.21 16.00 -38.74
N PHE A 3 -28.30 15.83 -37.78
CA PHE A 3 -27.15 14.95 -37.95
C PHE A 3 -27.17 13.89 -36.85
N SER A 4 -27.50 12.69 -37.30
CA SER A 4 -27.28 11.42 -36.63
C SER A 4 -25.91 10.88 -37.04
N THR A 5 -25.48 9.87 -36.30
CA THR A 5 -24.58 8.72 -36.63
C THR A 5 -23.19 8.73 -35.98
N ASP A 6 -23.12 7.99 -34.86
CA ASP A 6 -22.26 6.84 -34.52
C ASP A 6 -20.75 6.85 -34.82
N GLN A 7 -19.96 6.49 -33.80
CA GLN A 7 -19.23 5.22 -33.78
C GLN A 7 -18.69 4.93 -32.37
N GLU A 8 -19.20 3.84 -31.79
CA GLU A 8 -18.77 3.25 -30.52
C GLU A 8 -17.86 2.05 -30.87
N GLU A 9 -16.55 2.17 -30.63
CA GLU A 9 -15.58 1.10 -30.88
C GLU A 9 -15.68 0.03 -29.79
N GLN A 10 -16.20 -1.13 -30.18
CA GLN A 10 -16.26 -2.36 -29.40
C GLN A 10 -14.94 -3.13 -29.57
N PHE A 11 -14.09 -3.14 -28.54
CA PHE A 11 -12.85 -3.92 -28.54
C PHE A 11 -13.13 -5.38 -28.12
N ASP A 12 -13.12 -6.27 -29.11
CA ASP A 12 -13.16 -7.74 -28.98
C ASP A 12 -11.76 -8.26 -28.64
N TRP A 13 -11.61 -8.89 -27.46
CA TRP A 13 -10.41 -9.62 -27.06
C TRP A 13 -10.65 -11.12 -27.16
N SER A 14 -10.67 -11.62 -28.40
CA SER A 14 -10.66 -13.04 -28.68
C SER A 14 -9.29 -13.49 -29.22
N ILE A 15 -8.87 -14.68 -28.76
CA ILE A 15 -7.71 -15.50 -29.17
C ILE A 15 -6.47 -15.42 -28.27
N HIS A 16 -6.35 -16.39 -27.35
CA HIS A 16 -5.37 -17.47 -27.50
C HIS A 16 -5.83 -18.74 -26.78
N GLY A 17 -5.78 -19.86 -27.53
CA GLY A 17 -6.35 -21.15 -27.17
C GLY A 17 -5.67 -21.83 -25.99
N SER A 18 -6.50 -22.45 -25.15
CA SER A 18 -6.07 -23.45 -24.17
C SER A 18 -6.11 -24.85 -24.81
N PRO A 19 -5.19 -25.75 -24.44
CA PRO A 19 -5.19 -27.12 -24.93
C PRO A 19 -6.39 -27.89 -24.39
N ILE A 20 -7.07 -28.59 -25.31
CA ILE A 20 -8.18 -29.50 -25.05
C ILE A 20 -7.65 -30.68 -24.23
N ILE A 21 -8.07 -30.77 -22.96
CA ILE A 21 -8.00 -31.99 -22.18
C ILE A 21 -9.30 -32.74 -22.46
N THR A 22 -9.22 -33.82 -23.23
CA THR A 22 -10.32 -34.77 -23.40
C THR A 22 -10.55 -35.50 -22.07
N LEU A 23 -11.60 -35.09 -21.36
CA LEU A 23 -12.15 -35.85 -20.25
C LEU A 23 -12.97 -37.02 -20.80
N ASP A 24 -12.65 -38.19 -20.31
CA ASP A 24 -13.28 -39.48 -20.57
C ASP A 24 -14.70 -39.48 -19.97
N ASP A 25 -15.71 -39.44 -20.82
CA ASP A 25 -17.14 -39.57 -20.46
C ASP A 25 -17.46 -41.03 -20.12
N SER A 26 -17.07 -41.45 -18.92
CA SER A 26 -17.60 -42.67 -18.29
C SER A 26 -18.76 -42.31 -17.35
N PRO A 27 -19.99 -42.79 -17.60
CA PRO A 27 -21.13 -42.49 -16.75
C PRO A 27 -20.99 -43.22 -15.41
N MET A 28 -20.69 -42.48 -14.34
CA MET A 28 -20.82 -42.98 -12.97
C MET A 28 -22.30 -43.21 -12.65
N LYS A 29 -22.68 -44.49 -12.60
CA LYS A 29 -23.93 -44.93 -11.97
C LYS A 29 -23.84 -44.69 -10.47
N PHE A 30 -24.58 -43.69 -9.98
CA PHE A 30 -24.85 -43.54 -8.55
C PHE A 30 -26.06 -44.41 -8.20
N ASP A 31 -25.80 -45.57 -7.59
CA ASP A 31 -26.82 -46.39 -6.97
C ASP A 31 -27.30 -45.73 -5.66
N PHE A 32 -28.33 -44.91 -5.76
CA PHE A 32 -29.11 -44.41 -4.62
C PHE A 32 -30.13 -45.48 -4.18
N ALA A 33 -29.65 -46.55 -3.56
CA ALA A 33 -30.50 -47.54 -2.92
C ALA A 33 -29.89 -47.94 -1.57
N ASN A 34 -30.11 -47.08 -0.56
CA ASN A 34 -30.29 -47.44 0.86
C ASN A 34 -30.14 -46.18 1.71
N GLN A 35 -31.25 -45.50 1.97
CA GLN A 35 -31.37 -44.68 3.17
C GLN A 35 -32.39 -45.33 4.12
N PRO A 36 -32.01 -45.63 5.37
CA PRO A 36 -32.95 -46.10 6.38
C PRO A 36 -33.87 -44.96 6.82
N SER A 37 -35.16 -45.28 6.92
CA SER A 37 -36.23 -44.42 7.41
C SER A 37 -35.89 -43.83 8.78
N MET A 38 -35.75 -42.50 8.82
CA MET A 38 -35.68 -41.74 10.07
C MET A 38 -37.01 -41.85 10.80
N LEU A 39 -36.95 -42.51 11.96
CA LEU A 39 -38.03 -42.62 12.93
C LEU A 39 -38.45 -41.22 13.41
N LEU A 40 -39.76 -41.02 13.34
CA LEU A 40 -40.56 -39.97 13.96
C LEU A 40 -40.22 -39.90 15.46
N MET A 41 -39.59 -38.82 15.92
CA MET A 41 -39.48 -38.51 17.36
C MET A 41 -40.62 -37.59 17.74
N ASP A 42 -41.43 -38.08 18.67
CA ASP A 42 -42.57 -37.40 19.28
C ASP A 42 -42.15 -36.12 20.01
N ALA A 43 -42.99 -35.09 19.85
CA ALA A 43 -42.90 -33.83 20.54
C ALA A 43 -43.22 -33.99 22.03
N PRO A 44 -42.46 -33.38 22.96
CA PRO A 44 -42.84 -33.31 24.36
C PRO A 44 -43.95 -32.25 24.57
N PRO A 45 -44.83 -32.46 25.57
CA PRO A 45 -45.99 -31.62 25.81
C PRO A 45 -45.60 -30.26 26.39
N SER A 46 -46.37 -29.25 25.98
CA SER A 46 -46.37 -27.89 26.49
C SER A 46 -46.82 -27.87 27.96
N ASP A 47 -45.86 -27.71 28.87
CA ASP A 47 -46.14 -27.38 30.26
C ASP A 47 -46.46 -25.88 30.40
N SER A 48 -47.71 -25.64 30.77
CA SER A 48 -48.27 -24.39 31.25
C SER A 48 -47.59 -23.96 32.54
N PHE A 49 -46.71 -22.95 32.46
CA PHE A 49 -46.23 -22.24 33.64
C PHE A 49 -47.26 -21.20 34.10
N LEU A 50 -47.65 -21.38 35.35
CA LEU A 50 -48.54 -20.56 36.15
C LEU A 50 -48.12 -19.08 36.20
N LEU A 51 -49.13 -18.23 36.03
CA LEU A 51 -49.16 -16.85 36.49
C LEU A 51 -48.80 -16.78 37.98
N HIS A 52 -47.78 -15.99 38.31
CA HIS A 52 -47.66 -15.39 39.62
C HIS A 52 -47.88 -13.89 39.49
N ASP A 53 -48.98 -13.50 40.10
CA ASP A 53 -49.45 -12.16 40.37
C ASP A 53 -48.47 -11.41 41.30
N GLU A 54 -48.39 -10.10 41.02
CA GLU A 54 -48.27 -9.00 41.98
C GLU A 54 -47.07 -9.03 42.96
N ASP A 55 -46.09 -8.16 42.72
CA ASP A 55 -45.66 -7.27 43.80
C ASP A 55 -45.20 -5.91 43.27
N ASP A 56 -45.83 -4.92 43.90
CA ASP A 56 -45.89 -3.50 43.67
C ASP A 56 -44.55 -2.83 44.01
N LEU A 57 -43.83 -2.31 43.01
CA LEU A 57 -42.68 -1.42 43.22
C LEU A 57 -42.88 -0.13 42.44
N SER A 58 -43.50 0.82 43.14
CA SER A 58 -43.56 2.23 42.80
C SER A 58 -42.17 2.81 42.50
N LEU A 59 -41.90 3.10 41.23
CA LEU A 59 -40.75 3.90 40.81
C LEU A 59 -41.08 5.40 40.94
N PRO A 60 -40.14 6.24 41.41
CA PRO A 60 -40.35 7.67 41.52
C PRO A 60 -40.38 8.33 40.13
N ALA A 61 -41.33 9.26 39.97
CA ALA A 61 -41.51 10.08 38.79
C ALA A 61 -40.22 10.83 38.41
N PHE A 62 -39.73 10.59 37.20
CA PHE A 62 -38.72 11.44 36.58
C PHE A 62 -39.38 12.70 36.01
N PRO A 63 -38.83 13.90 36.25
CA PRO A 63 -39.37 15.13 35.71
C PRO A 63 -39.10 15.23 34.20
N THR A 64 -40.19 15.33 33.43
CA THR A 64 -40.21 15.65 32.01
C THR A 64 -39.70 17.06 31.79
N LEU A 65 -38.41 17.21 31.49
CA LEU A 65 -37.80 18.46 31.04
C LEU A 65 -37.82 18.50 29.51
N ALA A 66 -38.91 19.05 28.97
CA ALA A 66 -38.98 19.49 27.59
C ALA A 66 -38.11 20.75 27.42
N SER A 67 -36.85 20.58 27.01
CA SER A 67 -36.06 21.68 26.42
C SER A 67 -35.81 21.39 24.94
N LYS A 68 -36.56 22.08 24.08
CA LYS A 68 -36.17 22.33 22.70
C LYS A 68 -34.88 23.16 22.72
N ASN A 69 -33.72 22.50 22.64
CA ASN A 69 -32.49 23.16 22.27
C ASN A 69 -32.29 22.94 20.77
N GLU A 70 -32.54 24.00 19.99
CA GLU A 70 -31.99 24.15 18.65
C GLU A 70 -30.48 23.99 18.74
N ILE A 71 -29.97 22.87 18.23
CA ILE A 71 -28.55 22.68 17.99
C ILE A 71 -28.21 23.56 16.79
N LYS A 72 -27.73 24.78 17.07
CA LYS A 72 -26.96 25.56 16.10
C LYS A 72 -25.76 24.69 15.65
N PRO A 73 -25.47 24.58 14.36
CA PRO A 73 -24.31 23.86 13.88
C PRO A 73 -23.05 24.51 14.48
N THR A 74 -22.36 23.76 15.33
CA THR A 74 -21.04 24.11 15.84
C THR A 74 -20.10 24.19 14.65
N VAL A 75 -19.78 25.41 14.24
CA VAL A 75 -18.72 25.71 13.30
C VAL A 75 -17.44 25.10 13.88
N LEU A 76 -16.91 24.10 13.18
CA LEU A 76 -15.63 23.47 13.51
C LEU A 76 -14.58 24.58 13.65
N PRO A 77 -13.75 24.58 14.71
CA PRO A 77 -12.64 25.51 14.78
C PRO A 77 -11.76 25.31 13.55
N GLU A 78 -11.62 26.40 12.79
CA GLU A 78 -10.76 26.53 11.62
C GLU A 78 -9.37 26.01 12.02
N LEU A 79 -9.04 24.79 11.56
CA LEU A 79 -7.71 24.23 11.71
C LEU A 79 -6.77 25.27 11.14
N LYS A 80 -5.97 25.89 12.02
CA LYS A 80 -4.94 26.88 11.68
C LYS A 80 -4.29 26.43 10.38
N ASN A 81 -4.40 27.27 9.34
CA ASN A 81 -3.85 27.09 8.00
C ASN A 81 -2.44 26.48 8.05
N PHE A 82 -2.34 25.16 8.17
CA PHE A 82 -1.13 24.43 7.89
C PHE A 82 -0.94 24.67 6.40
N ASN A 83 0.14 25.35 6.03
CA ASN A 83 0.35 25.80 4.68
C ASN A 83 0.71 24.58 3.80
N PHE A 84 -0.29 23.74 3.51
CA PHE A 84 -0.19 22.54 2.68
C PHE A 84 0.39 22.87 1.29
N ASN A 85 0.23 24.11 0.84
CA ASN A 85 0.83 24.61 -0.39
C ASN A 85 2.37 24.52 -0.36
N MET A 86 3.00 24.67 0.81
CA MET A 86 4.47 24.55 0.92
C MET A 86 4.95 23.09 0.90
N ILE A 87 4.18 22.16 1.48
CA ILE A 87 4.50 20.72 1.47
C ILE A 87 4.36 20.16 0.05
N THR A 88 3.32 20.59 -0.67
CA THR A 88 3.05 20.14 -2.04
C THR A 88 4.15 20.59 -3.03
N ALA A 89 4.71 21.78 -2.86
CA ALA A 89 5.75 22.32 -3.76
C ALA A 89 7.09 21.56 -3.66
N ASN A 90 7.45 21.05 -2.48
CA ASN A 90 8.69 20.30 -2.29
C ASN A 90 8.61 18.85 -2.80
N TYR A 91 7.41 18.27 -2.86
CA TYR A 91 7.21 16.88 -3.28
C TYR A 91 7.43 16.67 -4.80
N LEU A 92 7.20 17.71 -5.61
CA LEU A 92 7.40 17.64 -7.07
C LEU A 92 8.86 17.76 -7.51
N ASN A 93 9.76 18.26 -6.64
CA ASN A 93 11.15 18.53 -7.00
C ASN A 93 12.14 17.40 -6.66
N ASN A 94 11.72 16.37 -5.90
CA ASN A 94 12.64 15.35 -5.36
C ASN A 94 12.68 14.01 -6.11
N TYR A 95 12.00 13.89 -7.26
CA TYR A 95 12.11 12.70 -8.10
C TYR A 95 12.75 13.03 -9.44
N SER A 96 14.09 12.96 -9.48
CA SER A 96 14.82 12.82 -10.74
C SER A 96 14.45 11.49 -11.38
N PRO A 97 14.04 11.44 -12.66
CA PRO A 97 13.74 10.18 -13.32
C PRO A 97 15.02 9.34 -13.43
N ILE A 98 15.03 8.16 -12.81
CA ILE A 98 16.03 7.12 -13.08
C ILE A 98 15.76 6.64 -14.50
N ASN A 99 16.58 7.13 -15.43
CA ASN A 99 16.46 6.85 -16.86
C ASN A 99 16.98 5.43 -17.14
N ASN A 100 16.09 4.45 -17.11
CA ASN A 100 16.39 3.06 -17.48
C ASN A 100 16.26 2.92 -19.01
N ASN A 101 17.32 3.26 -19.74
CA ASN A 101 17.36 3.14 -21.20
C ASN A 101 17.68 1.70 -21.61
N ASN A 102 16.65 0.94 -21.99
CA ASN A 102 16.77 -0.25 -22.81
C ASN A 102 16.71 0.14 -24.30
N ASN A 103 17.88 0.07 -24.91
CA ASN A 103 18.23 -0.21 -26.29
C ASN A 103 17.09 -0.55 -27.29
N THR A 104 16.83 0.34 -28.26
CA THR A 104 16.48 -0.01 -29.65
C THR A 104 17.05 1.02 -30.62
N ASN A 105 17.66 0.52 -31.70
CA ASN A 105 18.29 1.25 -32.79
C ASN A 105 17.35 2.24 -33.50
N SER A 106 17.83 3.45 -33.81
CA SER A 106 18.20 3.86 -35.18
C SER A 106 18.22 5.38 -35.37
N SER A 107 19.06 5.80 -36.32
CA SER A 107 19.21 7.12 -36.96
C SER A 107 20.08 8.18 -36.25
N ILE A 108 21.27 8.29 -36.83
CA ILE A 108 22.30 9.30 -36.68
C ILE A 108 21.77 10.64 -37.19
N VAL A 109 21.79 11.67 -36.34
CA VAL A 109 21.94 13.07 -36.77
C VAL A 109 22.94 13.75 -35.83
N ASN A 110 24.12 14.03 -36.39
CA ASN A 110 25.14 14.89 -35.82
C ASN A 110 24.59 16.32 -35.67
N ASN A 111 24.84 16.95 -34.52
CA ASN A 111 25.09 18.40 -34.48
C ASN A 111 25.95 18.76 -33.26
N ASN A 112 27.21 19.10 -33.57
CA ASN A 112 28.11 19.89 -32.74
C ASN A 112 27.46 21.23 -32.37
N THR A 113 27.45 21.57 -31.09
CA THR A 113 27.65 22.97 -30.64
C THR A 113 28.32 22.94 -29.28
N GLY A 114 29.55 23.45 -29.23
CA GLY A 114 30.25 23.72 -28.00
C GLY A 114 29.66 24.93 -27.30
N ASN A 115 29.71 24.94 -25.98
CA ASN A 115 29.69 26.17 -25.21
C ASN A 115 30.56 26.02 -23.98
N LEU A 116 31.68 26.72 -24.02
CA LEU A 116 32.56 27.04 -22.91
C LEU A 116 31.88 28.13 -22.07
N TYR A 117 31.63 27.85 -20.79
CA TYR A 117 31.42 28.89 -19.80
C TYR A 117 32.52 28.80 -18.75
N SER A 118 33.33 29.85 -18.77
CA SER A 118 34.32 30.27 -17.79
C SER A 118 33.66 30.55 -16.44
N ASN A 119 34.12 29.90 -15.37
CA ASN A 119 33.87 30.37 -14.01
C ASN A 119 35.11 31.07 -13.45
N SER A 120 34.86 32.31 -13.05
CA SER A 120 35.75 33.25 -12.39
C SER A 120 36.20 32.75 -11.02
N LEU A 121 37.51 32.76 -10.78
CA LEU A 121 38.13 32.68 -9.47
C LEU A 121 38.06 34.05 -8.80
N ASN A 122 37.53 34.12 -7.58
CA ASN A 122 37.74 35.25 -6.69
C ASN A 122 37.83 34.78 -5.23
N ALA A 123 38.60 35.56 -4.46
CA ALA A 123 38.91 35.46 -3.03
C ALA A 123 39.99 34.45 -2.61
N ASN A 124 41.12 34.98 -2.12
CA ASN A 124 41.49 34.79 -0.71
C ASN A 124 42.57 35.77 -0.23
N SER A 125 42.31 36.34 0.95
CA SER A 125 43.27 36.97 1.86
C SER A 125 43.75 35.94 2.90
N PRO A 126 44.81 36.22 3.69
CA PRO A 126 45.70 35.19 4.24
C PRO A 126 45.43 34.80 5.72
N ASN A 127 46.18 33.77 6.13
CA ASN A 127 46.57 33.35 7.48
C ASN A 127 45.58 32.55 8.35
N SER A 128 45.91 31.28 8.58
CA SER A 128 46.37 30.84 9.91
C SER A 128 46.92 29.40 9.87
N ASN A 129 48.06 29.22 10.55
CA ASN A 129 48.76 27.96 10.76
C ASN A 129 48.08 27.18 11.90
N ILE A 130 47.62 25.95 11.64
CA ILE A 130 47.47 24.91 12.68
C ILE A 130 47.89 23.57 12.08
N ILE A 131 48.95 23.01 12.67
CA ILE A 131 49.45 21.65 12.49
C ILE A 131 48.57 20.74 13.35
N ASN A 132 48.00 19.67 12.78
CA ASN A 132 47.89 18.37 13.44
C ASN A 132 47.47 17.26 12.46
N SER A 133 48.08 16.10 12.71
CA SER A 133 48.24 14.90 11.91
C SER A 133 46.95 14.16 11.50
N ILE A 134 46.84 13.85 10.21
CA ILE A 134 45.81 12.98 9.61
C ILE A 134 46.46 11.60 9.31
N PRO A 135 45.78 10.47 9.59
CA PRO A 135 46.26 9.13 9.27
C PRO A 135 46.21 8.83 7.76
N GLU A 136 47.26 8.17 7.27
CA GLU A 136 47.47 7.80 5.87
C GLU A 136 46.31 6.99 5.27
N THR A 137 45.46 7.65 4.49
CA THR A 137 44.59 6.99 3.52
C THR A 137 45.44 6.55 2.34
N ARG A 138 45.67 5.24 2.20
CA ARG A 138 46.21 4.63 0.97
C ARG A 138 45.28 4.93 -0.19
N SER A 139 45.65 5.91 -1.00
CA SER A 139 45.00 6.20 -2.29
C SER A 139 45.30 5.06 -3.26
N TYR A 140 44.27 4.31 -3.66
CA TYR A 140 44.37 3.45 -4.83
C TYR A 140 44.53 4.35 -6.05
N VAL A 141 45.75 4.39 -6.60
CA VAL A 141 46.04 5.01 -7.90
C VAL A 141 45.32 4.17 -8.94
N LEU A 142 44.19 4.68 -9.42
CA LEU A 142 43.56 4.19 -10.66
C LEU A 142 44.57 4.42 -11.79
N PRO A 143 44.93 3.37 -12.56
CA PRO A 143 45.78 3.57 -13.73
C PRO A 143 45.04 4.48 -14.71
N ASP A 144 45.72 5.54 -15.17
CA ASP A 144 45.27 6.38 -16.28
C ASP A 144 45.04 5.50 -17.50
N ILE A 145 43.77 5.15 -17.77
CA ILE A 145 43.37 4.51 -19.01
C ILE A 145 43.39 5.60 -20.06
N GLN A 146 44.53 5.73 -20.76
CA GLN A 146 44.60 6.56 -21.95
C GLN A 146 43.65 5.99 -23.02
N VAL A 147 42.50 6.65 -23.17
CA VAL A 147 41.54 6.44 -24.26
C VAL A 147 42.23 6.88 -25.55
N SER A 148 42.96 5.96 -26.17
CA SER A 148 43.56 6.17 -27.48
C SER A 148 43.02 5.15 -28.47
N LYS A 149 42.45 5.70 -29.55
CA LYS A 149 42.09 5.09 -30.83
C LYS A 149 40.92 4.10 -30.80
N SER A 150 39.89 4.47 -31.57
CA SER A 150 38.78 3.60 -31.95
C SER A 150 39.29 2.21 -32.37
N PRO A 151 38.73 1.12 -31.84
CA PRO A 151 39.12 -0.23 -32.23
C PRO A 151 38.99 -0.37 -33.75
N SER A 152 40.04 -0.86 -34.40
CA SER A 152 39.99 -1.09 -35.84
C SER A 152 38.89 -2.10 -36.15
N SER A 153 38.23 -1.98 -37.31
CA SER A 153 37.13 -2.88 -37.71
C SER A 153 37.49 -4.37 -37.61
N ASN A 154 38.79 -4.70 -37.66
CA ASN A 154 39.29 -6.07 -37.49
C ASN A 154 39.21 -6.59 -36.05
N GLN A 155 39.31 -5.71 -35.03
CA GLN A 155 39.15 -6.09 -33.62
C GLN A 155 37.67 -6.36 -33.28
N ILE A 156 36.74 -5.60 -33.87
CA ILE A 156 35.29 -5.82 -33.71
C ILE A 156 34.91 -7.18 -34.30
N LEU A 157 35.48 -7.55 -35.46
CA LEU A 157 35.23 -8.84 -36.09
C LEU A 157 35.74 -10.01 -35.23
N PHE A 158 36.89 -9.86 -34.58
CA PHE A 158 37.46 -10.89 -33.70
C PHE A 158 36.61 -11.10 -32.43
N ILE A 159 36.03 -10.03 -31.87
CA ILE A 159 35.11 -10.13 -30.73
C ILE A 159 33.80 -10.81 -31.16
N MET A 160 33.23 -10.45 -32.31
CA MET A 160 32.03 -11.08 -32.84
C MET A 160 32.23 -12.57 -33.18
N GLU A 161 33.39 -12.93 -33.75
CA GLU A 161 33.71 -14.33 -34.08
C GLU A 161 33.86 -15.20 -32.84
N ASN A 162 34.42 -14.66 -31.75
CA ASN A 162 34.51 -15.38 -30.49
C ASN A 162 33.16 -15.53 -29.80
N MET A 163 32.25 -14.55 -29.90
CA MET A 163 30.89 -14.69 -29.35
C MET A 163 30.04 -15.73 -30.11
N ALA A 164 30.24 -15.85 -31.44
CA ALA A 164 29.55 -16.87 -32.24
C ALA A 164 29.96 -18.31 -31.88
N LYS A 165 31.19 -18.51 -31.39
CA LYS A 165 31.69 -19.83 -30.96
C LYS A 165 31.04 -20.33 -29.67
N PHE A 166 30.51 -19.43 -28.82
CA PHE A 166 29.79 -19.79 -27.59
C PHE A 166 28.28 -19.97 -27.79
N ALA A 167 27.73 -19.56 -28.94
CA ALA A 167 26.28 -19.64 -29.20
C ALA A 167 25.77 -21.07 -29.52
N ASN A 168 26.66 -22.04 -29.79
CA ASN A 168 26.28 -23.39 -30.21
C ASN A 168 26.56 -24.51 -29.19
N SER A 169 27.14 -24.20 -28.03
CA SER A 169 27.23 -25.16 -26.93
C SER A 169 25.91 -25.19 -26.17
N LYS A 170 25.00 -26.09 -26.56
CA LYS A 170 23.90 -26.56 -25.71
C LYS A 170 24.49 -27.33 -24.51
N SER A 171 25.21 -26.64 -23.63
CA SER A 171 25.62 -27.19 -22.35
C SER A 171 24.34 -27.51 -21.58
N LYS A 172 24.13 -28.81 -21.31
CA LYS A 172 23.24 -29.29 -20.26
C LYS A 172 23.72 -28.65 -18.95
N THR A 173 23.29 -27.43 -18.68
CA THR A 173 23.42 -26.86 -17.34
C THR A 173 22.41 -27.60 -16.49
N GLU A 174 22.92 -28.44 -15.62
CA GLU A 174 22.14 -29.08 -14.58
C GLU A 174 21.38 -27.96 -13.82
N PRO A 175 20.06 -28.14 -13.57
CA PRO A 175 19.28 -27.11 -12.91
C PRO A 175 19.95 -26.75 -11.59
N LEU A 176 20.14 -25.46 -11.34
CA LEU A 176 20.74 -24.98 -10.10
C LEU A 176 19.96 -25.60 -8.92
N PRO A 177 20.66 -26.04 -7.86
CA PRO A 177 20.01 -26.58 -6.69
C PRO A 177 19.01 -25.54 -6.15
N PRO A 178 17.82 -25.97 -5.72
CA PRO A 178 16.81 -25.05 -5.21
C PRO A 178 17.39 -24.29 -4.01
N VAL A 179 17.46 -22.96 -4.12
CA VAL A 179 17.91 -22.10 -3.03
C VAL A 179 16.85 -22.15 -1.94
N HIS A 180 17.20 -22.65 -0.76
CA HIS A 180 16.32 -22.62 0.40
C HIS A 180 15.99 -21.17 0.74
N GLN A 181 14.71 -20.80 0.62
CA GLN A 181 14.24 -19.48 1.03
C GLN A 181 14.39 -19.38 2.55
N ILE A 182 15.27 -18.49 3.01
CA ILE A 182 15.42 -18.17 4.42
C ILE A 182 14.19 -17.36 4.80
N VAL A 183 13.23 -18.02 5.47
CA VAL A 183 12.04 -17.35 6.03
C VAL A 183 12.49 -16.58 7.27
N SER A 184 12.14 -15.30 7.35
CA SER A 184 12.46 -14.47 8.53
C SER A 184 11.61 -14.89 9.73
N THR A 185 12.14 -14.69 10.94
CA THR A 185 11.41 -14.95 12.20
C THR A 185 10.07 -14.20 12.25
N GLU A 186 10.05 -12.96 11.79
CA GLU A 186 8.86 -12.12 11.72
C GLU A 186 7.74 -12.72 10.86
N GLU A 187 8.07 -13.47 9.81
CA GLU A 187 7.10 -14.13 8.95
C GLU A 187 6.46 -15.34 9.64
N LEU A 188 7.27 -16.11 10.36
CA LEU A 188 6.79 -17.25 11.14
C LEU A 188 5.85 -16.80 12.27
N GLU A 189 6.17 -15.70 12.95
CA GLU A 189 5.31 -15.13 14.00
C GLU A 189 3.98 -14.63 13.42
N PHE A 190 4.02 -13.94 12.29
CA PHE A 190 2.81 -13.46 11.62
C PHE A 190 1.92 -14.61 11.15
N GLU A 191 2.50 -15.64 10.56
CA GLU A 191 1.75 -16.84 10.16
C GLU A 191 1.20 -17.59 11.38
N SER A 192 1.92 -17.62 12.51
CA SER A 192 1.40 -18.18 13.76
C SER A 192 0.12 -17.45 14.21
N ILE A 193 0.12 -16.13 14.16
CA ILE A 193 -1.04 -15.29 14.52
C ILE A 193 -2.20 -15.46 13.54
N CYS A 194 -1.90 -15.61 12.24
CA CYS A 194 -2.94 -15.86 11.23
C CYS A 194 -3.63 -17.21 11.43
N ASN A 195 -2.91 -18.21 11.95
CA ASN A 195 -3.43 -19.55 12.20
C ASN A 195 -4.07 -19.71 13.59
N ASP A 196 -3.91 -18.72 14.48
CA ASP A 196 -4.51 -18.75 15.81
C ASP A 196 -6.02 -18.50 15.74
N LYS A 197 -6.79 -19.52 16.13
CA LYS A 197 -8.26 -19.48 16.15
C LYS A 197 -8.82 -18.73 17.35
N ALA A 198 -8.02 -18.46 18.38
CA ALA A 198 -8.43 -17.68 19.53
C ALA A 198 -8.50 -16.18 19.21
N LEU A 199 -7.69 -15.72 18.25
CA LEU A 199 -7.65 -14.34 17.81
C LEU A 199 -8.83 -14.04 16.90
N THR A 200 -9.87 -13.48 17.51
CA THR A 200 -11.14 -13.23 16.84
C THR A 200 -11.62 -11.80 17.00
N PHE A 201 -12.27 -11.29 15.96
CA PHE A 201 -12.77 -9.93 15.88
C PHE A 201 -14.23 -9.96 15.46
N ASN A 202 -15.01 -8.98 15.92
CA ASN A 202 -16.32 -8.70 15.35
C ASN A 202 -16.24 -7.40 14.55
N PRO A 203 -16.08 -7.46 13.21
CA PRO A 203 -15.89 -6.30 12.34
C PRO A 203 -16.98 -5.23 12.51
N LYS A 204 -18.24 -5.67 12.69
CA LYS A 204 -19.36 -4.75 12.84
C LYS A 204 -19.27 -3.97 14.15
N LYS A 205 -18.92 -4.64 15.26
CA LYS A 205 -18.72 -3.99 16.57
C LYS A 205 -17.51 -3.05 16.60
N LEU A 206 -16.45 -3.40 15.86
CA LEU A 206 -15.28 -2.53 15.68
C LEU A 206 -15.53 -1.33 14.76
N GLY A 207 -16.70 -1.27 14.10
CA GLY A 207 -17.04 -0.19 13.18
C GLY A 207 -16.29 -0.28 11.86
N PHE A 208 -16.02 -1.49 11.36
CA PHE A 208 -15.43 -1.66 10.03
C PHE A 208 -16.36 -1.13 8.94
N ILE A 209 -15.74 -0.63 7.88
CA ILE A 209 -16.42 -0.16 6.67
C ILE A 209 -16.12 -1.08 5.48
N PRO A 210 -17.02 -1.17 4.49
CA PRO A 210 -18.39 -0.65 4.48
C PRO A 210 -19.25 -1.34 5.53
N SER A 211 -20.03 -0.58 6.29
CA SER A 211 -20.86 -1.10 7.39
C SER A 211 -21.85 -2.18 6.92
N LYS A 212 -22.38 -2.03 5.69
CA LYS A 212 -23.31 -2.98 5.06
C LYS A 212 -22.66 -4.31 4.67
N PHE A 213 -21.34 -4.35 4.49
CA PHE A 213 -20.62 -5.56 4.11
C PHE A 213 -20.41 -6.50 5.30
N TRP A 214 -20.35 -5.95 6.52
CA TRP A 214 -20.02 -6.70 7.73
C TRP A 214 -21.27 -7.08 8.54
N GLU A 215 -21.48 -8.38 8.69
CA GLU A 215 -22.49 -8.93 9.60
C GLU A 215 -22.04 -8.85 11.06
N ASP A 216 -22.98 -8.95 12.00
CA ASP A 216 -22.67 -9.03 13.44
C ASP A 216 -22.18 -10.44 13.78
N LYS A 217 -21.00 -10.79 13.25
CA LYS A 217 -20.39 -12.11 13.36
C LYS A 217 -18.92 -11.97 13.71
N THR A 218 -18.45 -12.94 14.48
CA THR A 218 -17.04 -13.08 14.85
C THR A 218 -16.25 -13.80 13.74
N PHE A 219 -15.09 -13.27 13.38
CA PHE A 219 -14.16 -13.81 12.40
C PHE A 219 -12.77 -13.96 13.03
N THR A 220 -12.04 -15.00 12.65
CA THR A 220 -10.62 -15.13 13.01
C THR A 220 -9.78 -14.11 12.24
N PHE A 221 -8.58 -13.78 12.74
CA PHE A 221 -7.66 -12.90 12.02
C PHE A 221 -7.34 -13.42 10.62
N GLY A 222 -7.04 -14.72 10.49
CA GLY A 222 -6.75 -15.36 9.20
C GLY A 222 -7.92 -15.31 8.21
N GLU A 223 -9.17 -15.41 8.68
CA GLU A 223 -10.36 -15.23 7.84
C GLU A 223 -10.49 -13.79 7.33
N LEU A 224 -10.27 -12.78 8.17
CA LEU A 224 -10.29 -11.38 7.72
C LEU A 224 -9.19 -11.12 6.69
N LEU A 225 -8.01 -11.68 6.92
CA LEU A 225 -6.86 -11.53 6.05
C LEU A 225 -7.14 -12.09 4.65
N SER A 226 -7.59 -13.34 4.58
CA SER A 226 -7.86 -14.05 3.33
C SER A 226 -9.10 -13.51 2.59
N ASN A 227 -10.19 -13.22 3.31
CA ASN A 227 -11.45 -12.83 2.69
C ASN A 227 -11.54 -11.36 2.33
N PHE A 228 -10.80 -10.48 3.04
CA PHE A 228 -10.91 -9.03 2.87
C PHE A 228 -9.59 -8.36 2.50
N PHE A 229 -8.56 -8.46 3.35
CA PHE A 229 -7.31 -7.68 3.17
C PHE A 229 -6.49 -8.12 1.96
N ARG A 230 -6.36 -9.43 1.71
CA ARG A 230 -5.62 -9.98 0.56
C ARG A 230 -6.48 -10.11 -0.70
N ARG A 231 -7.80 -9.96 -0.58
CA ARG A 231 -8.70 -10.06 -1.72
C ARG A 231 -8.48 -8.89 -2.69
N LYS A 232 -8.57 -9.16 -4.00
CA LYS A 232 -8.46 -8.14 -5.05
C LYS A 232 -9.46 -7.00 -4.79
N SER A 233 -9.00 -5.77 -5.04
CA SER A 233 -9.78 -4.55 -4.85
C SER A 233 -11.07 -4.57 -5.70
N ASN A 234 -12.18 -4.25 -5.06
CA ASN A 234 -13.53 -4.05 -5.59
C ASN A 234 -14.21 -2.93 -4.79
N SER A 235 -15.47 -2.60 -5.08
CA SER A 235 -16.19 -1.52 -4.39
C SER A 235 -16.24 -1.68 -2.86
N ASN A 236 -16.27 -2.90 -2.35
CA ASN A 236 -16.46 -3.18 -0.92
C ASN A 236 -15.14 -3.30 -0.16
N ASN A 237 -14.02 -3.57 -0.83
CA ASN A 237 -12.70 -3.72 -0.18
C ASN A 237 -11.64 -2.84 -0.84
N ARG A 238 -12.01 -1.61 -1.21
CA ARG A 238 -11.06 -0.62 -1.72
C ARG A 238 -9.94 -0.37 -0.72
N PHE A 239 -8.83 0.18 -1.21
CA PHE A 239 -7.64 0.43 -0.40
C PHE A 239 -7.95 1.21 0.89
N TYR A 240 -8.74 2.29 0.79
CA TYR A 240 -9.08 3.10 1.96
C TYR A 240 -9.96 2.36 2.98
N HIS A 241 -10.81 1.42 2.55
CA HIS A 241 -11.53 0.54 3.49
C HIS A 241 -10.57 -0.37 4.23
N LYS A 242 -9.59 -0.96 3.52
CA LYS A 242 -8.56 -1.81 4.12
C LYS A 242 -7.73 -1.02 5.12
N LEU A 243 -7.26 0.17 4.73
CA LEU A 243 -6.49 1.04 5.62
C LEU A 243 -7.29 1.43 6.87
N PHE A 244 -8.53 1.87 6.71
CA PHE A 244 -9.39 2.25 7.83
C PHE A 244 -9.67 1.08 8.77
N ASN A 245 -10.04 -0.09 8.22
CA ASN A 245 -10.32 -1.27 9.04
C ASN A 245 -9.07 -1.79 9.75
N ALA A 246 -7.90 -1.73 9.12
CA ALA A 246 -6.64 -2.05 9.77
C ALA A 246 -6.36 -1.12 10.96
N LEU A 247 -6.58 0.19 10.79
CA LEU A 247 -6.46 1.17 11.87
C LEU A 247 -7.49 0.95 12.98
N LYS A 248 -8.68 0.42 12.68
CA LYS A 248 -9.68 0.06 13.70
C LYS A 248 -9.24 -1.13 14.55
N ILE A 249 -8.56 -2.10 13.96
CA ILE A 249 -7.99 -3.21 14.74
C ILE A 249 -6.92 -2.70 15.70
N THR A 250 -6.01 -1.85 15.22
CA THR A 250 -4.89 -1.36 16.04
C THR A 250 -5.31 -0.26 17.02
N GLU A 251 -6.44 0.40 16.79
CA GLU A 251 -7.06 1.31 17.75
C GLU A 251 -7.72 0.57 18.92
N ASP A 252 -8.29 -0.62 18.68
CA ASP A 252 -8.92 -1.46 19.70
C ASP A 252 -7.88 -2.12 20.62
N ASP A 253 -6.82 -2.69 20.03
CA ASP A 253 -5.69 -3.25 20.77
C ASP A 253 -4.35 -2.92 20.07
N PRO A 254 -3.48 -2.09 20.70
CA PRO A 254 -2.16 -1.75 20.19
C PRO A 254 -1.25 -2.95 19.92
N PHE A 255 -1.48 -4.11 20.55
CA PHE A 255 -0.74 -5.35 20.26
C PHE A 255 -0.69 -5.66 18.76
N TYR A 256 -1.78 -5.36 18.04
CA TYR A 256 -1.86 -5.66 16.61
C TYR A 256 -1.06 -4.71 15.73
N SER A 257 -0.59 -3.56 16.23
CA SER A 257 0.21 -2.63 15.42
C SER A 257 1.51 -3.28 14.94
N GLU A 258 2.08 -4.18 15.74
CA GLU A 258 3.30 -4.91 15.43
C GLU A 258 3.14 -5.91 14.27
N TYR A 259 1.92 -6.37 13.99
CA TYR A 259 1.65 -7.36 12.95
C TYR A 259 0.98 -6.76 11.72
N ILE A 260 0.09 -5.79 11.93
CA ILE A 260 -0.65 -5.09 10.88
C ILE A 260 0.23 -4.02 10.21
N GLY A 261 1.07 -3.33 10.99
CA GLY A 261 1.97 -2.30 10.49
C GLY A 261 1.31 -0.95 10.23
N VAL A 262 0.11 -0.68 10.76
CA VAL A 262 -0.48 0.67 10.73
C VAL A 262 -1.07 1.08 12.07
N GLU A 263 -0.84 2.31 12.49
CA GLU A 263 -1.41 2.87 13.71
C GLU A 263 -1.59 4.39 13.61
N TRP A 264 -2.51 4.94 14.40
CA TRP A 264 -2.66 6.38 14.56
C TRP A 264 -1.59 6.92 15.51
N VAL A 265 -0.75 7.84 15.04
CA VAL A 265 0.19 8.56 15.90
C VAL A 265 -0.50 9.68 16.65
N ASN A 266 -1.38 10.40 15.95
CA ASN A 266 -2.24 11.42 16.51
C ASN A 266 -3.57 11.42 15.74
N LYS A 267 -4.32 12.53 15.75
CA LYS A 267 -5.60 12.61 15.05
C LYS A 267 -5.46 12.56 13.52
N ASP A 268 -4.38 13.10 12.96
CA ASP A 268 -4.27 13.36 11.53
C ASP A 268 -3.13 12.56 10.86
N VAL A 269 -2.20 12.05 11.66
CA VAL A 269 -0.98 11.36 11.22
C VAL A 269 -1.10 9.87 11.52
N ILE A 270 -0.87 9.07 10.49
CA ILE A 270 -0.74 7.61 10.58
C ILE A 270 0.73 7.21 10.43
N ARG A 271 1.14 6.20 11.20
CA ARG A 271 2.41 5.50 11.02
C ARG A 271 2.16 4.23 10.24
N VAL A 272 3.03 3.96 9.27
CA VAL A 272 2.95 2.80 8.38
C VAL A 272 4.31 2.13 8.29
N ASP A 273 4.40 0.91 8.82
CA ASP A 273 5.49 0.00 8.49
C ASP A 273 5.19 -0.65 7.13
N LYS A 274 6.02 -0.31 6.14
CA LYS A 274 5.82 -0.71 4.75
C LYS A 274 5.78 -2.23 4.59
N ARG A 275 6.62 -2.97 5.32
CA ARG A 275 6.78 -4.42 5.15
C ARG A 275 5.61 -5.16 5.79
N LYS A 276 5.29 -4.80 7.04
CA LYS A 276 4.18 -5.38 7.80
C LYS A 276 2.84 -5.13 7.09
N PHE A 277 2.61 -3.89 6.65
CA PHE A 277 1.37 -3.55 5.96
C PHE A 277 1.27 -4.17 4.54
N ALA A 278 2.38 -4.25 3.80
CA ALA A 278 2.39 -4.95 2.51
C ALA A 278 2.09 -6.45 2.67
N ARG A 279 2.62 -7.09 3.73
CA ARG A 279 2.34 -8.48 4.07
C ARG A 279 0.87 -8.72 4.41
N LEU A 280 0.26 -7.81 5.19
CA LEU A 280 -1.17 -7.82 5.46
C LEU A 280 -1.98 -7.79 4.15
N LEU A 281 -1.59 -6.92 3.21
CA LEU A 281 -2.29 -6.77 1.93
C LEU A 281 -1.94 -7.87 0.90
N GLY A 282 -0.91 -8.67 1.12
CA GLY A 282 -0.41 -9.65 0.17
C GLY A 282 0.28 -9.03 -1.05
N ILE A 283 0.92 -7.87 -0.88
CA ILE A 283 1.61 -7.13 -1.95
C ILE A 283 3.09 -7.52 -2.00
N LYS A 284 3.57 -7.89 -3.18
CA LYS A 284 4.99 -8.25 -3.41
C LYS A 284 5.88 -7.03 -3.66
N THR A 285 5.40 -6.10 -4.49
CA THR A 285 6.14 -4.89 -4.89
C THR A 285 5.72 -3.72 -4.02
N ILE A 286 6.34 -3.60 -2.85
CA ILE A 286 5.95 -2.68 -1.78
C ILE A 286 5.95 -1.23 -2.26
N ASP A 287 7.11 -0.67 -2.62
CA ASP A 287 7.22 0.75 -2.97
C ASP A 287 6.40 1.08 -4.22
N GLY A 288 6.45 0.23 -5.26
CA GLY A 288 5.70 0.41 -6.49
C GLY A 288 4.18 0.46 -6.30
N SER A 289 3.64 -0.35 -5.39
CA SER A 289 2.19 -0.46 -5.21
C SER A 289 1.64 0.48 -4.14
N LEU A 290 2.44 0.85 -3.13
CA LEU A 290 1.98 1.65 -2.00
C LEU A 290 2.44 3.11 -2.09
N PHE A 291 3.73 3.36 -2.35
CA PHE A 291 4.38 4.67 -2.15
C PHE A 291 4.82 5.37 -3.43
N HIS A 292 4.80 4.68 -4.57
CA HIS A 292 5.02 5.30 -5.88
C HIS A 292 3.97 6.37 -6.16
N HIS A 293 4.24 7.32 -7.06
CA HIS A 293 3.29 8.39 -7.39
C HIS A 293 1.93 7.88 -7.93
N GLN A 294 1.87 6.65 -8.45
CA GLN A 294 0.64 5.93 -8.84
C GLN A 294 0.23 4.83 -7.84
N GLY A 295 0.95 4.71 -6.75
CA GLY A 295 0.68 3.77 -5.66
C GLY A 295 -0.56 4.17 -4.87
N ASN A 296 -0.98 3.26 -3.98
CA ASN A 296 -2.21 3.40 -3.23
C ASN A 296 -2.25 4.64 -2.32
N PHE A 297 -1.16 4.98 -1.61
CA PHE A 297 -1.17 6.14 -0.72
C PHE A 297 -1.26 7.46 -1.51
N PRO A 298 -0.36 7.77 -2.47
CA PRO A 298 -0.44 9.02 -3.21
C PRO A 298 -1.72 9.17 -4.06
N SER A 299 -2.20 8.09 -4.68
CA SER A 299 -3.45 8.13 -5.47
C SER A 299 -4.69 8.46 -4.63
N HIS A 300 -4.66 8.20 -3.33
CA HIS A 300 -5.73 8.54 -2.38
C HIS A 300 -5.42 9.80 -1.57
N GLY A 301 -4.46 10.63 -1.99
CA GLY A 301 -4.19 11.93 -1.37
C GLY A 301 -3.41 11.88 -0.07
N PHE A 302 -2.74 10.78 0.25
CA PHE A 302 -1.79 10.74 1.35
C PHE A 302 -0.44 11.30 0.91
N ILE A 303 0.17 12.08 1.78
CA ILE A 303 1.50 12.68 1.62
C ILE A 303 2.38 12.18 2.75
N GLU A 304 3.61 11.78 2.41
CA GLU A 304 4.60 11.39 3.42
C GLU A 304 5.18 12.63 4.10
N LEU A 305 5.35 12.57 5.41
CA LEU A 305 5.97 13.63 6.20
C LEU A 305 7.49 13.48 6.20
N ASN A 306 8.17 14.58 5.87
CA ASN A 306 9.63 14.68 5.97
C ASN A 306 10.06 15.01 7.41
N THR A 307 11.33 14.77 7.73
CA THR A 307 11.94 15.07 9.04
C THR A 307 11.77 16.53 9.50
N THR A 308 11.68 17.47 8.56
CA THR A 308 11.46 18.90 8.88
C THR A 308 10.02 19.20 9.29
N ASN A 309 9.04 18.56 8.65
CA ASN A 309 7.62 18.87 8.88
C ASN A 309 7.05 18.11 10.08
N VAL A 310 7.66 16.97 10.40
CA VAL A 310 7.16 16.05 11.41
C VAL A 310 7.32 16.59 12.83
N THR A 311 8.35 17.39 13.10
CA THR A 311 8.63 17.94 14.43
C THR A 311 7.55 18.88 14.94
N ASP A 312 6.78 19.49 14.02
CA ASP A 312 5.69 20.39 14.36
C ASP A 312 4.37 19.64 14.68
N LEU A 313 4.27 18.37 14.27
CA LEU A 313 3.05 17.57 14.35
C LEU A 313 3.13 16.40 15.34
N VAL A 314 4.33 15.88 15.57
CA VAL A 314 4.55 14.65 16.33
C VAL A 314 5.66 14.87 17.36
N SER A 315 5.40 14.40 18.58
CA SER A 315 6.38 14.47 19.67
C SER A 315 7.67 13.70 19.33
N PRO A 316 8.85 14.21 19.70
CA PRO A 316 10.14 13.55 19.40
C PRO A 316 10.27 12.13 19.93
N GLU A 317 9.51 11.74 20.96
CA GLU A 317 9.51 10.40 21.52
C GLU A 317 9.00 9.35 20.54
N VAL A 318 7.93 9.67 19.79
CA VAL A 318 7.36 8.76 18.79
C VAL A 318 8.29 8.62 17.57
N LEU A 319 9.12 9.63 17.30
CA LEU A 319 10.06 9.63 16.18
C LEU A 319 11.27 8.71 16.40
N LYS A 320 11.51 8.22 17.62
CA LYS A 320 12.65 7.33 17.92
C LYS A 320 12.61 6.04 17.11
N ASP A 321 11.40 5.54 16.83
CA ASP A 321 11.19 4.26 16.12
C ASP A 321 10.78 4.48 14.65
N VAL A 322 11.08 5.65 14.09
CA VAL A 322 10.76 6.03 12.70
C VAL A 322 12.06 6.24 11.92
N ASP A 323 12.40 5.27 11.07
CA ASP A 323 13.60 5.31 10.22
C ASP A 323 13.40 6.05 8.88
N PHE A 324 12.16 6.47 8.58
CA PHE A 324 11.74 7.07 7.30
C PHE A 324 12.07 6.22 6.06
N ASP A 325 12.44 4.96 6.22
CA ASP A 325 12.66 4.03 5.12
C ASP A 325 11.60 2.93 5.13
N ASN A 326 11.62 2.11 6.18
CA ASN A 326 10.64 1.05 6.43
C ASN A 326 9.41 1.60 7.17
N VAL A 327 9.57 2.61 8.01
CA VAL A 327 8.48 3.24 8.77
C VAL A 327 8.25 4.64 8.22
N ARG A 328 7.08 4.86 7.63
CA ARG A 328 6.66 6.15 7.05
C ARG A 328 5.56 6.77 7.91
N LEU A 329 5.58 8.09 7.99
CA LEU A 329 4.50 8.88 8.61
C LEU A 329 3.73 9.57 7.49
N LEU A 330 2.42 9.39 7.46
CA LEU A 330 1.56 9.90 6.39
C LEU A 330 0.47 10.79 6.97
N ILE A 331 0.12 11.82 6.22
CA ILE A 331 -1.06 12.66 6.47
C ILE A 331 -1.91 12.72 5.21
N HIS A 332 -3.23 12.80 5.35
CA HIS A 332 -4.10 13.01 4.20
C HIS A 332 -4.18 14.51 3.85
N GLN A 333 -3.83 14.86 2.61
CA GLN A 333 -3.70 16.25 2.15
C GLN A 333 -4.96 17.10 2.37
N ALA A 334 -6.14 16.53 2.13
CA ALA A 334 -7.40 17.25 2.30
C ALA A 334 -7.96 17.19 3.74
N GLY A 335 -7.27 16.52 4.68
CA GLY A 335 -7.72 16.42 6.07
C GLY A 335 -9.05 15.67 6.29
N VAL A 336 -9.51 14.88 5.32
CA VAL A 336 -10.75 14.08 5.43
C VAL A 336 -10.50 12.73 6.11
N PHE A 337 -9.34 12.12 5.87
CA PHE A 337 -8.96 10.86 6.50
C PHE A 337 -8.25 11.15 7.82
N VAL A 338 -9.04 11.25 8.89
CA VAL A 338 -8.58 11.57 10.25
C VAL A 338 -9.15 10.56 11.25
N LYS A 339 -8.56 10.46 12.43
CA LYS A 339 -9.05 9.58 13.50
C LYS A 339 -10.49 9.93 13.86
N GLY A 340 -11.36 8.93 13.79
CA GLY A 340 -12.80 9.09 14.02
C GLY A 340 -13.62 9.56 12.82
N CYS A 341 -13.06 9.61 11.60
CA CYS A 341 -13.86 9.85 10.40
C CYS A 341 -14.90 8.74 10.18
N THR A 342 -16.02 9.11 9.54
CA THR A 342 -17.14 8.20 9.28
C THR A 342 -17.06 7.61 7.87
N GLU A 343 -17.82 6.55 7.61
CA GLU A 343 -17.88 5.90 6.30
C GLU A 343 -18.25 6.88 5.17
N GLU A 344 -19.16 7.82 5.44
CA GLU A 344 -19.61 8.80 4.46
C GLU A 344 -18.46 9.73 4.04
N VAL A 345 -17.70 10.23 5.02
CA VAL A 345 -16.55 11.12 4.77
C VAL A 345 -15.44 10.38 4.01
N ILE A 346 -15.20 9.11 4.36
CA ILE A 346 -14.18 8.29 3.71
C ILE A 346 -14.58 7.94 2.27
N ASN A 347 -15.86 7.75 2.00
CA ASN A 347 -16.35 7.51 0.64
C ASN A 347 -16.13 8.71 -0.29
N ASP A 348 -16.06 9.92 0.29
CA ASP A 348 -15.71 11.14 -0.43
C ASP A 348 -14.20 11.32 -0.65
N CYS A 349 -13.34 10.44 -0.09
CA CYS A 349 -11.91 10.35 -0.44
C CYS A 349 -11.76 9.84 -1.88
N LYS A 350 -12.01 10.74 -2.84
CA LYS A 350 -11.88 10.46 -4.26
C LYS A 350 -10.41 10.30 -4.63
N TRP A 351 -10.16 9.40 -5.57
CA TRP A 351 -8.87 9.30 -6.23
C TRP A 351 -8.45 10.66 -6.77
N ILE A 352 -7.31 11.15 -6.32
CA ILE A 352 -6.71 12.34 -6.90
C ILE A 352 -6.11 11.87 -8.22
N ASN A 353 -6.75 12.26 -9.32
CA ASN A 353 -6.15 12.09 -10.64
C ASN A 353 -4.94 13.04 -10.73
N VAL A 354 -3.77 12.56 -10.32
CA VAL A 354 -2.48 13.27 -10.40
C VAL A 354 -2.11 13.67 -11.84
N ARG A 355 -2.90 13.25 -12.85
CA ARG A 355 -2.69 13.56 -14.28
C ARG A 355 -2.85 15.03 -14.66
N LYS A 356 -3.27 15.91 -13.75
CA LYS A 356 -3.17 17.36 -13.97
C LYS A 356 -2.07 17.90 -13.09
N GLY A 357 -0.82 17.73 -13.56
CA GLY A 357 0.27 18.59 -13.10
C GLY A 357 -0.16 20.06 -13.25
N PRO A 358 0.41 20.99 -12.46
CA PRO A 358 0.12 22.40 -12.60
C PRO A 358 0.30 22.80 -14.07
N GLN A 359 -0.80 23.14 -14.73
CA GLN A 359 -0.75 23.91 -15.96
C GLN A 359 -0.15 25.23 -15.52
N TYR A 360 1.16 25.41 -15.75
CA TYR A 360 1.81 26.69 -15.57
C TYR A 360 1.06 27.67 -16.48
N TYR A 361 0.23 28.51 -15.87
CA TYR A 361 -0.25 29.72 -16.51
C TYR A 361 0.99 30.60 -16.70
N HIS A 362 1.47 30.63 -17.94
CA HIS A 362 2.51 31.55 -18.39
C HIS A 362 1.97 32.97 -18.50
#